data_AF-A0A7S2FFQ4-F1
#
_entry.id   AF-A0A7S2FFQ4-F1
#
_cell.length_a   1.000
_cell.length_b   1.000
_cell.length_c   1.000
_cell.angle_alpha   90.00
_cell.angle_beta   90.00
_cell.angle_gamma   90.00
#
_symmetry.space_group_name_H-M   'P 1'
#
loop_
_entity.id
_entity.type
_entity.pdbx_description
1 polymer ?
#
loop_
_entity_poly.entity_id
_entity_poly.type
_entity_poly.pdbx_seq_one_letter_code
_entity_poly.pdbx_strand_id
1 'polypeptide(L)'
;SAARKVLGQALGMCPKPKLFKFYVNLEYTLGNIDRVRKIYEKFLEYDPCDSAVWQSYAEMEAMLAETERARAIFEMAVAQPVLHQPERVWKAFIEMERTTARDRNRARSLYDRLLEKTNHTKVWLSYANFEYEPLPVPMDEEGSDGAP
;
A
#
# COMPACT_ATOMS: atom_id res chain seq x y z
N SER A 1 14.05 -14.65 20.15
CA SER A 1 14.78 -15.69 19.42
C SER A 1 16.14 -15.16 19.01
N ALA A 2 17.14 -16.03 18.83
CA ALA A 2 18.48 -15.64 18.40
C ALA A 2 18.47 -14.91 17.04
N ALA A 3 17.64 -15.36 16.10
CA ALA A 3 17.48 -14.74 14.79
C ALA A 3 17.10 -13.25 14.86
N ARG A 4 16.17 -12.85 15.75
CA ARG A 4 15.76 -11.45 15.92
C ARG A 4 16.89 -10.58 16.47
N LYS A 5 17.71 -11.11 17.39
CA LYS A 5 18.86 -10.39 17.94
C LYS A 5 19.90 -10.12 16.85
N VAL A 6 20.18 -11.13 16.02
CA VAL A 6 21.09 -11.00 14.86
C VAL A 6 20.55 -9.98 13.85
N LEU A 7 19.27 -10.05 13.49
CA LEU A 7 18.66 -9.11 12.53
C LEU A 7 18.61 -7.68 13.06
N GLY A 8 18.26 -7.48 14.34
CA GLY A 8 18.28 -6.15 14.96
C GLY A 8 19.69 -5.56 15.00
N GLN A 9 20.70 -6.36 15.34
CA GLN A 9 22.09 -5.92 15.31
C GLN A 9 22.58 -5.63 13.88
N ALA A 10 22.21 -6.47 12.92
CA ALA A 10 22.54 -6.25 11.51
C ALA A 10 21.93 -4.95 10.98
N LEU A 11 20.68 -4.62 11.33
CA LEU A 11 20.08 -3.34 10.93
C LEU A 11 20.80 -2.14 11.56
N GLY A 12 21.28 -2.25 12.80
CA GLY A 12 22.05 -1.19 13.45
C GLY A 12 23.44 -0.99 12.85
N MET A 13 24.05 -2.05 12.30
CA MET A 13 25.39 -1.98 11.72
C MET A 13 25.39 -1.71 10.21
N CYS A 14 24.39 -2.22 9.49
CA CYS A 14 24.25 -2.09 8.04
C CYS A 14 22.76 -2.03 7.64
N PRO A 15 22.10 -0.87 7.76
CA PRO A 15 20.70 -0.71 7.38
C PRO A 15 20.54 -0.78 5.85
N LYS A 16 20.51 -1.99 5.30
CA LYS A 16 20.32 -2.22 3.85
C LYS A 16 18.88 -2.61 3.57
N PRO A 17 18.27 -2.13 2.45
CA PRO A 17 16.91 -2.50 2.05
C PRO A 17 16.62 -4.01 2.05
N LYS A 18 17.60 -4.82 1.64
CA LYS A 18 17.48 -6.29 1.63
C LYS A 18 17.26 -6.87 3.04
N LEU A 19 17.91 -6.31 4.06
CA LEU A 19 17.78 -6.77 5.45
C LEU A 19 16.43 -6.40 6.04
N PHE A 20 15.95 -5.18 5.77
CA PHE A 20 14.59 -4.78 6.18
C PHE A 20 13.54 -5.69 5.57
N LYS A 21 13.59 -5.93 4.24
CA LYS A 21 12.65 -6.82 3.54
C LYS A 21 12.66 -8.24 4.10
N PHE A 22 13.84 -8.80 4.36
CA PHE A 22 13.95 -10.11 4.98
C PHE A 22 13.34 -10.13 6.38
N TYR A 23 13.59 -9.10 7.19
CA TYR A 23 13.08 -9.07 8.56
C TYR A 23 11.55 -8.87 8.60
N VAL A 24 11.01 -8.01 7.73
CA VAL A 24 9.56 -7.87 7.53
C VAL A 24 8.92 -9.22 7.19
N ASN A 25 9.45 -9.93 6.19
CA ASN A 25 8.89 -11.22 5.76
C ASN A 25 8.97 -12.28 6.88
N LEU A 26 10.06 -12.29 7.65
CA LEU A 26 10.19 -13.19 8.79
C LEU A 26 9.13 -12.90 9.86
N GLU A 27 8.94 -11.64 10.26
CA GLU A 27 7.95 -11.34 11.31
C GLU A 27 6.51 -11.50 10.81
N TYR A 28 6.26 -11.24 9.52
CA TYR A 28 4.96 -11.47 8.88
C TYR A 28 4.60 -12.96 8.85
N THR A 29 5.52 -13.84 8.46
CA THR A 29 5.29 -15.31 8.49
C THR A 29 5.10 -15.85 9.90
N LEU A 30 5.65 -15.17 10.91
CA LEU A 30 5.43 -15.48 12.33
C LEU A 30 4.16 -14.82 12.91
N GLY A 31 3.37 -14.10 12.10
CA GLY A 31 2.15 -13.41 12.52
C GLY A 31 2.35 -12.19 13.42
N ASN A 32 3.59 -11.68 13.57
CA ASN A 32 3.90 -10.57 14.48
C ASN A 32 3.71 -9.21 13.78
N ILE A 33 2.47 -8.87 13.44
CA ILE A 33 2.14 -7.66 12.67
C ILE A 33 2.64 -6.38 13.34
N ASP A 34 2.53 -6.25 14.66
CA ASP A 34 3.02 -5.05 15.36
C ASP A 34 4.53 -4.85 15.23
N ARG A 35 5.29 -5.92 15.02
CA ARG A 35 6.72 -5.82 14.71
C ARG A 35 6.95 -5.45 13.27
N VAL A 36 6.18 -6.02 12.35
CA VAL A 36 6.23 -5.66 10.93
C VAL A 36 6.05 -4.15 10.76
N ARG A 37 5.05 -3.56 11.44
CA ARG A 37 4.82 -2.10 11.47
C ARG A 37 6.05 -1.32 11.92
N LYS A 38 6.62 -1.68 13.08
CA LYS A 38 7.85 -1.05 13.61
C LYS A 38 9.06 -1.17 12.68
N ILE A 39 9.16 -2.27 11.93
CA ILE A 39 10.25 -2.45 10.96
C ILE A 39 10.03 -1.55 9.75
N TYR A 40 8.79 -1.43 9.24
CA TYR A 40 8.45 -0.50 8.17
C TYR A 40 8.67 0.96 8.56
N GLU A 41 8.24 1.35 9.76
CA GLU A 41 8.50 2.70 10.30
C GLU A 41 9.99 3.03 10.30
N LYS A 42 10.84 2.13 10.84
CA LYS A 42 12.30 2.29 10.79
C LYS A 42 12.88 2.30 9.38
N PHE A 43 12.27 1.57 8.46
CA PHE A 43 12.73 1.55 7.07
C PHE A 43 12.43 2.90 6.41
N LEU A 44 11.25 3.48 6.67
CA LEU A 44 10.87 4.80 6.17
C LEU A 44 11.61 5.95 6.87
N GLU A 45 12.00 5.79 8.13
CA GLU A 45 12.95 6.71 8.79
C GLU A 45 14.33 6.70 8.11
N TYR A 46 14.76 5.55 7.61
CA TYR A 46 16.05 5.40 6.92
C TYR A 46 16.01 5.93 5.47
N ASP A 47 14.95 5.60 4.73
CA ASP A 47 14.76 6.02 3.33
C ASP A 47 13.30 6.42 3.07
N PRO A 48 12.91 7.67 3.38
CA PRO A 48 11.54 8.14 3.16
C PRO A 48 11.23 8.38 1.67
N CYS A 49 12.24 8.34 0.79
CA CYS A 49 12.08 8.59 -0.64
C CYS A 49 11.64 7.33 -1.41
N ASP A 50 11.75 6.14 -0.81
CA ASP A 50 11.43 4.87 -1.48
C ASP A 50 9.91 4.62 -1.53
N SER A 51 9.29 4.99 -2.66
CA SER A 51 7.89 4.71 -2.97
C SER A 51 7.51 3.23 -2.86
N ALA A 52 8.44 2.30 -3.09
CA ALA A 52 8.16 0.88 -2.99
C ALA A 52 7.87 0.46 -1.54
N VAL A 53 8.59 1.05 -0.57
CA VAL A 53 8.42 0.76 0.85
C VAL A 53 7.08 1.29 1.33
N TRP A 54 6.74 2.53 0.96
CA TRP A 54 5.43 3.12 1.23
C TRP A 54 4.28 2.28 0.69
N GLN A 55 4.36 1.88 -0.59
CA GLN A 55 3.37 1.02 -1.23
C GLN A 55 3.22 -0.31 -0.47
N SER A 56 4.31 -1.05 -0.24
CA SER A 56 4.25 -2.34 0.43
C SER A 56 3.75 -2.25 1.87
N TYR A 57 4.03 -1.15 2.57
CA TYR A 57 3.51 -0.95 3.92
C TYR A 57 1.99 -0.73 3.91
N ALA A 58 1.50 0.15 3.06
CA ALA A 58 0.06 0.43 2.95
C ALA A 58 -0.73 -0.78 2.42
N GLU A 59 -0.21 -1.50 1.43
CA GLU A 59 -0.82 -2.74 0.93
C GLU A 59 -0.94 -3.81 2.01
N MET A 60 0.06 -3.92 2.90
CA MET A 60 0.02 -4.85 4.02
C MET A 60 -1.11 -4.52 5.00
N GLU A 61 -1.29 -3.24 5.38
CA GLU A 61 -2.42 -2.83 6.23
C GLU A 61 -3.77 -3.06 5.52
N ALA A 62 -3.84 -2.80 4.21
CA ALA A 62 -5.04 -3.07 3.42
C ALA A 62 -5.40 -4.57 3.39
N MET A 63 -4.41 -5.46 3.27
CA MET A 63 -4.60 -6.92 3.34
C MET A 63 -5.07 -7.39 4.72
N LEU A 64 -4.74 -6.64 5.78
CA LEU A 64 -5.22 -6.89 7.15
C LEU A 64 -6.61 -6.27 7.40
N ALA A 65 -7.29 -5.76 6.38
CA ALA A 65 -8.54 -5.02 6.46
C ALA A 65 -8.47 -3.73 7.31
N GLU A 66 -7.26 -3.21 7.56
CA GLU A 66 -7.01 -1.96 8.28
C GLU A 66 -6.97 -0.78 7.29
N THR A 67 -8.04 -0.61 6.52
CA THR A 67 -8.11 0.36 5.40
C THR A 67 -7.79 1.79 5.83
N GLU A 68 -8.21 2.20 7.03
CA GLU A 68 -7.96 3.58 7.49
C GLU A 68 -6.48 3.82 7.83
N ARG A 69 -5.76 2.78 8.29
CA ARG A 69 -4.30 2.85 8.45
C ARG A 69 -3.61 2.88 7.11
N ALA A 70 -4.04 2.05 6.16
CA ALA A 70 -3.52 2.06 4.80
C ALA A 70 -3.66 3.45 4.15
N ARG A 71 -4.83 4.09 4.29
CA ARG A 71 -5.07 5.48 3.87
C ARG A 71 -4.12 6.46 4.52
N ALA A 72 -3.95 6.39 5.84
CA ALA A 72 -3.03 7.27 6.55
C ALA A 72 -1.59 7.12 6.03
N ILE A 73 -1.14 5.90 5.75
CA ILE A 73 0.20 5.62 5.19
C ILE A 73 0.31 6.20 3.78
N PHE A 74 -0.70 6.01 2.92
CA PHE A 74 -0.69 6.59 1.57
C PHE A 74 -0.72 8.12 1.58
N GLU A 75 -1.51 8.75 2.45
CA GLU A 75 -1.55 10.20 2.61
C GLU A 75 -0.21 10.76 3.09
N MET A 76 0.44 10.09 4.06
CA MET A 76 1.80 10.44 4.48
C MET A 76 2.81 10.31 3.34
N ALA A 77 2.68 9.26 2.52
CA ALA A 77 3.55 9.04 1.37
C ALA A 77 3.39 10.17 0.35
N VAL A 78 2.17 10.47 -0.13
CA VAL A 78 1.96 11.52 -1.15
C VAL A 78 2.28 12.94 -0.66
N ALA A 79 2.34 13.15 0.66
CA ALA A 79 2.81 14.39 1.27
C ALA A 79 4.34 14.53 1.28
N GLN A 80 5.11 13.46 1.06
CA GLN A 80 6.56 13.51 1.01
C GLN A 80 7.04 14.25 -0.26
N PRO A 81 7.82 15.35 -0.13
CA PRO A 81 8.27 16.13 -1.28
C PRO A 81 9.39 15.47 -2.09
N VAL A 82 10.06 14.46 -1.52
CA VAL A 82 11.28 13.84 -2.04
C VAL A 82 11.07 12.44 -2.63
N LEU A 83 9.81 12.00 -2.79
CA LEU A 83 9.53 10.66 -3.30
C LEU A 83 10.14 10.40 -4.69
N HIS A 84 10.80 9.27 -4.81
CA HIS A 84 11.23 8.73 -6.10
C HIS A 84 10.06 7.99 -6.76
N GLN A 85 9.71 8.35 -7.99
CA GLN A 85 8.57 7.75 -8.72
C GLN A 85 7.24 7.87 -7.95
N PRO A 86 6.80 9.08 -7.58
CA PRO A 86 5.57 9.30 -6.82
C PRO A 86 4.33 8.72 -7.51
N GLU A 87 4.34 8.61 -8.85
CA GLU A 87 3.27 7.99 -9.64
C GLU A 87 2.95 6.56 -9.20
N ARG A 88 3.94 5.85 -8.64
CA ARG A 88 3.76 4.50 -8.11
C ARG A 88 2.84 4.49 -6.89
N VAL A 89 3.07 5.42 -5.95
CA VAL A 89 2.26 5.57 -4.73
C VAL A 89 0.84 5.98 -5.11
N TRP A 90 0.69 6.97 -5.99
CA TRP A 90 -0.63 7.43 -6.45
C TRP A 90 -1.46 6.32 -7.09
N LYS A 91 -0.85 5.54 -7.99
CA LYS A 91 -1.52 4.40 -8.63
C LYS A 91 -1.97 3.35 -7.61
N ALA A 92 -1.09 2.98 -6.68
CA ALA A 92 -1.42 2.01 -5.65
C ALA A 92 -2.53 2.51 -4.71
N PHE A 93 -2.53 3.80 -4.37
CA PHE A 93 -3.56 4.38 -3.52
C PHE A 93 -4.93 4.38 -4.19
N ILE A 94 -5.02 4.83 -5.46
CA ILE A 94 -6.25 4.80 -6.24
C ILE A 94 -6.77 3.36 -6.38
N GLU A 95 -5.87 2.42 -6.67
CA GLU A 95 -6.23 1.01 -6.83
C GLU A 95 -6.75 0.39 -5.53
N MET A 96 -6.15 0.74 -4.40
CA MET A 96 -6.63 0.31 -3.08
C MET A 96 -8.03 0.86 -2.78
N GLU A 97 -8.30 2.14 -3.09
CA GLU A 97 -9.64 2.71 -2.89
C GLU A 97 -10.67 2.03 -3.80
N ARG A 98 -10.28 1.71 -5.04
CA ARG A 98 -11.15 1.04 -6.02
C ARG A 98 -11.48 -0.40 -5.62
N THR A 99 -10.48 -1.16 -5.15
CA THR A 99 -10.60 -2.61 -4.97
C THR A 99 -10.89 -3.01 -3.53
N THR A 100 -10.01 -2.64 -2.59
CA THR A 100 -10.10 -3.02 -1.19
C THR A 100 -11.18 -2.22 -0.47
N ALA A 101 -11.16 -0.89 -0.60
CA ALA A 101 -12.14 -0.04 0.08
C ALA A 101 -13.48 0.06 -0.66
N ARG A 102 -13.48 -0.19 -1.98
CA ARG A 102 -14.62 -0.02 -2.88
C ARG A 102 -15.26 1.39 -2.81
N ASP A 103 -14.46 2.40 -2.50
CA ASP A 103 -14.87 3.80 -2.37
C ASP A 103 -14.51 4.58 -3.63
N ARG A 104 -15.41 4.52 -4.63
CA ARG A 104 -15.21 5.24 -5.91
C ARG A 104 -15.14 6.75 -5.74
N ASN A 105 -15.82 7.31 -4.74
CA ASN A 105 -15.83 8.76 -4.53
C ASN A 105 -14.46 9.23 -4.07
N ARG A 106 -13.81 8.48 -3.17
CA ARG A 106 -12.42 8.75 -2.81
C ARG A 106 -11.46 8.53 -3.97
N ALA A 107 -11.61 7.47 -4.74
CA ALA A 107 -10.79 7.24 -5.94
C ALA A 107 -10.87 8.42 -6.94
N ARG A 108 -12.07 8.99 -7.17
CA ARG A 108 -12.26 10.23 -7.96
C ARG A 108 -11.51 11.41 -7.39
N SER A 109 -11.66 11.66 -6.09
CA SER A 109 -10.95 12.76 -5.41
C SER A 109 -9.43 12.63 -5.53
N LEU A 110 -8.89 11.41 -5.50
CA LEU A 110 -7.46 11.17 -5.74
C LEU A 110 -7.06 11.47 -7.20
N TYR A 111 -7.89 11.12 -8.19
CA TYR A 111 -7.65 11.51 -9.58
C TYR A 111 -7.68 13.03 -9.77
N ASP A 112 -8.66 13.72 -9.18
CA ASP A 112 -8.77 15.18 -9.26
C ASP A 112 -7.51 15.85 -8.66
N ARG A 113 -7.08 15.42 -7.47
CA ARG A 113 -5.82 15.87 -6.83
C ARG A 113 -4.59 15.60 -7.69
N LEU A 114 -4.54 14.46 -8.37
CA LEU A 114 -3.41 14.09 -9.24
C LEU A 114 -3.37 14.93 -10.52
N LEU A 115 -4.53 15.31 -11.05
CA LEU A 115 -4.69 16.18 -12.21
C LEU A 115 -4.36 17.64 -11.89
N GLU A 116 -4.62 18.11 -10.68
CA GLU A 116 -4.15 19.44 -10.21
C GLU A 116 -2.62 19.52 -10.17
N LYS A 117 -1.95 18.40 -9.88
CA LYS A 117 -0.49 18.32 -9.79
C LYS A 117 0.20 18.02 -11.11
N THR A 118 -0.49 17.36 -12.05
CA THR A 118 0.12 16.85 -13.27
C THR A 118 -0.79 17.00 -14.48
N ASN A 119 -0.21 17.35 -15.63
CA ASN A 119 -0.93 17.44 -16.91
C ASN A 119 -0.60 16.26 -17.85
N HIS A 120 -0.28 15.08 -17.29
CA HIS A 120 0.08 13.92 -18.09
C HIS A 120 -1.15 13.24 -18.69
N THR A 121 -1.16 13.05 -20.00
CA THR A 121 -2.26 12.39 -20.75
C THR A 121 -2.59 10.98 -20.23
N LYS A 122 -1.58 10.27 -19.71
CA LYS A 122 -1.77 8.94 -19.10
C LYS A 122 -2.72 8.97 -17.88
N VAL A 123 -2.76 10.07 -17.13
CA VAL A 123 -3.64 10.22 -15.97
C VAL A 123 -5.09 10.35 -16.43
N TRP A 124 -5.35 11.17 -17.45
CA TRP A 124 -6.67 11.30 -18.07
C TRP A 124 -7.20 9.97 -18.62
N LEU A 125 -6.36 9.22 -19.35
CA LEU A 125 -6.73 7.89 -19.86
C LEU A 125 -7.05 6.91 -18.70
N SER A 126 -6.24 6.93 -17.65
CA SER A 126 -6.49 6.11 -16.45
C SER A 126 -7.80 6.47 -15.77
N TYR A 127 -8.12 7.77 -15.66
CA TYR A 127 -9.36 8.23 -15.06
C TYR A 127 -10.59 7.85 -15.90
N ALA A 128 -10.51 8.01 -17.22
CA ALA A 128 -11.57 7.58 -18.14
C ALA A 128 -11.80 6.06 -18.07
N ASN A 129 -10.74 5.25 -18.05
CA ASN A 129 -10.84 3.80 -17.87
C ASN A 129 -11.48 3.44 -16.53
N PHE A 130 -11.10 4.14 -15.46
CA PHE A 130 -11.69 3.96 -14.14
C PHE A 130 -13.20 4.22 -14.17
N GLU A 131 -13.68 5.30 -14.80
CA GLU A 131 -15.13 5.59 -14.91
C GLU A 131 -15.88 4.59 -15.78
N TYR A 132 -15.24 4.10 -16.85
CA TYR A 132 -15.81 3.09 -17.74
C TYR A 132 -15.92 1.72 -17.08
N GLU A 133 -14.94 1.32 -16.28
CA GLU A 133 -14.91 0.00 -15.64
C GLU A 133 -15.99 -0.12 -14.55
N PRO A 134 -16.95 -1.06 -14.68
CA PRO A 134 -17.89 -1.35 -13.61
C PRO A 134 -17.14 -1.95 -12.41
N LEU A 135 -17.67 -1.74 -11.20
CA LEU A 135 -17.10 -2.37 -10.01
C LEU A 135 -17.11 -3.91 -10.21
N PRO A 136 -16.05 -4.62 -9.77
CA PRO A 136 -16.09 -6.07 -9.72
C PRO A 136 -17.33 -6.49 -8.93
N VAL A 137 -18.27 -7.15 -9.61
CA VAL A 137 -19.45 -7.72 -8.96
C VAL A 137 -18.91 -8.72 -7.94
N PRO A 138 -19.36 -8.67 -6.66
CA PRO A 138 -19.05 -9.73 -5.73
C PRO A 138 -19.44 -11.06 -6.40
N MET A 139 -18.50 -12.00 -6.45
CA MET A 139 -18.83 -13.37 -6.81
C MET A 139 -19.61 -13.90 -5.61
N ASP A 140 -20.91 -13.61 -5.56
CA ASP A 140 -21.79 -14.21 -4.57
C ASP A 140 -21.66 -15.73 -4.74
N GLU A 141 -21.41 -16.43 -3.65
CA GLU A 141 -21.47 -17.89 -3.61
C GLU A 141 -22.81 -18.30 -4.22
N GLU A 142 -22.76 -19.03 -5.35
CA GLU A 142 -23.98 -19.61 -5.92
C GLU A 142 -24.67 -20.38 -4.80
N GLY A 143 -25.86 -19.89 -4.44
CA GLY A 143 -26.71 -20.48 -3.45
C GLY A 143 -26.91 -21.96 -3.74
N SER A 144 -26.35 -22.78 -2.87
CA SER A 144 -27.00 -24.00 -2.43
C SER A 144 -28.39 -23.62 -1.92
N ASP A 145 -29.38 -23.55 -2.80
CA ASP A 145 -30.75 -23.86 -2.40
C ASP A 145 -31.64 -24.30 -3.56
N GLY A 146 -32.24 -25.48 -3.38
CA GLY A 146 -33.56 -25.81 -3.90
C GLY A 146 -33.65 -26.42 -5.29
N ALA A 147 -33.52 -27.74 -5.38
CA ALA A 147 -34.40 -28.53 -6.25
C ALA A 147 -35.06 -29.63 -5.40
N PRO A 148 -36.39 -29.79 -5.47
CA PRO A 148 -37.16 -30.72 -4.64
C PRO A 148 -36.91 -32.19 -4.97
#